data_AF-A0A522T4K9-F1
#
_entry.id   AF-A0A522T4K9-F1
#
_cell.length_a   1.000
_cell.length_b   1.000
_cell.length_c   1.000
_cell.angle_alpha   90.00
_cell.angle_beta   90.00
_cell.angle_gamma   90.00
#
_symmetry.space_group_name_H-M   'P 1'
#
loop_
_entity.id
_entity.type
_entity.pdbx_description
1 polymer ?
#
loop_
_entity_poly.entity_id
_entity_poly.type
_entity_poly.pdbx_seq_one_letter_code
_entity_poly.pdbx_strand_id
1 'polypeptide(L)'
;MTKTTDLLPGTLDLLILNTLALQSRHGVGVADRLAQLTRGTFQVGPGSLFTSLHRMEARGWLASEWSTTEEGRRAKFYRLTASGRRQLQQETARWKTISGAVNQALALPQE
;
A
#
# COMPACT_ATOMS: atom_id res chain seq x y z
N MET A 1 -19.63 12.22 -10.19
CA MET A 1 -19.24 11.40 -9.02
C MET A 1 -18.28 10.32 -9.51
N THR A 2 -16.99 10.46 -9.26
CA THR A 2 -15.99 9.45 -9.64
C THR A 2 -16.19 8.19 -8.83
N LYS A 3 -16.43 7.07 -9.50
CA LYS A 3 -16.66 5.76 -8.88
C LYS A 3 -15.35 5.33 -8.21
N THR A 4 -15.24 5.47 -6.90
CA THR A 4 -14.08 4.98 -6.14
C THR A 4 -14.01 3.47 -6.34
N THR A 5 -12.92 2.98 -6.93
CA THR A 5 -12.73 1.53 -7.09
C THR A 5 -12.31 0.99 -5.73
N ASP A 6 -13.15 0.15 -5.13
CA ASP A 6 -12.79 -0.52 -3.88
C ASP A 6 -11.58 -1.41 -4.09
N LEU A 7 -10.64 -1.35 -3.14
CA LEU A 7 -9.48 -2.22 -3.15
C LEU A 7 -9.93 -3.65 -2.85
N LEU A 8 -9.38 -4.61 -3.60
CA LEU A 8 -9.51 -6.01 -3.23
C LEU A 8 -8.92 -6.22 -1.82
N PRO A 9 -9.54 -7.08 -0.99
CA PRO A 9 -9.03 -7.38 0.34
C PRO A 9 -7.55 -7.79 0.30
N GLY A 10 -6.72 -7.14 1.12
CA GLY A 10 -5.28 -7.41 1.21
C GLY A 10 -4.39 -6.62 0.23
N THR A 11 -4.95 -6.05 -0.84
CA THR A 11 -4.16 -5.26 -1.81
C THR A 11 -3.66 -3.94 -1.23
N LEU A 12 -4.37 -3.37 -0.24
CA LEU A 12 -3.92 -2.17 0.45
C LEU A 12 -2.57 -2.37 1.15
N ASP A 13 -2.40 -3.47 1.88
CA ASP A 13 -1.15 -3.75 2.60
C ASP A 13 0.02 -3.91 1.61
N LEU A 14 -0.19 -4.59 0.48
CA LEU A 14 0.79 -4.70 -0.60
C LEU A 14 1.19 -3.32 -1.16
N LEU A 15 0.21 -2.45 -1.43
CA LEU A 15 0.47 -1.10 -1.95
C LEU A 15 1.22 -0.22 -0.93
N ILE A 16 0.90 -0.34 0.37
CA ILE A 16 1.62 0.36 1.45
C ILE A 16 3.07 -0.15 1.52
N LEU A 17 3.28 -1.48 1.51
CA LEU A 17 4.62 -2.07 1.53
C LEU A 17 5.45 -1.57 0.34
N ASN A 18 4.88 -1.57 -0.86
CA ASN A 18 5.54 -1.08 -2.07
C ASN A 18 5.85 0.42 -1.97
N THR A 19 4.94 1.21 -1.44
CA THR A 19 5.12 2.67 -1.25
C THR A 19 6.30 2.99 -0.33
N LEU A 20 6.53 2.17 0.69
CA LEU A 20 7.60 2.33 1.68
C LEU A 20 8.90 1.62 1.30
N ALA A 21 8.96 0.95 0.13
CA ALA A 21 10.11 0.13 -0.27
C ALA A 21 11.39 0.95 -0.49
N LEU A 22 11.24 2.17 -1.01
CA LEU A 22 12.34 3.06 -1.37
C LEU A 22 12.70 4.04 -0.24
N GLN A 23 11.72 4.56 0.48
CA GLN A 23 11.93 5.60 1.49
C GLN A 23 10.85 5.54 2.57
N SER A 24 11.22 5.99 3.77
CA SER A 24 10.28 6.21 4.88
C SER A 24 9.32 7.35 4.55
N ARG A 25 8.05 7.24 4.96
CA ARG A 25 7.03 8.27 4.74
C ARG A 25 6.11 8.41 5.94
N HIS A 26 5.62 9.61 6.20
CA HIS A 26 4.53 9.82 7.15
C HIS A 26 3.21 9.32 6.58
N GLY A 27 2.23 9.03 7.46
CA GLY A 27 0.95 8.41 7.08
C GLY A 27 0.24 9.08 5.89
N VAL A 28 0.08 10.41 5.93
CA VAL A 28 -0.52 11.16 4.80
C VAL A 28 0.30 11.00 3.51
N GLY A 29 1.63 11.07 3.59
CA GLY A 29 2.50 10.90 2.43
C GLY A 29 2.48 9.49 1.84
N VAL A 30 2.04 8.48 2.60
CA VAL A 30 1.75 7.14 2.06
C VAL A 30 0.48 7.18 1.20
N ALA A 31 -0.59 7.84 1.68
CA ALA A 31 -1.84 7.99 0.94
C ALA A 31 -1.61 8.71 -0.40
N ASP A 32 -0.90 9.84 -0.35
CA ASP A 32 -0.62 10.65 -1.54
C ASP A 32 0.21 9.88 -2.55
N ARG A 33 1.23 9.15 -2.08
CA ARG A 33 2.07 8.35 -2.96
C ARG A 33 1.30 7.18 -3.58
N LEU A 34 0.41 6.54 -2.83
CA LEU A 34 -0.45 5.47 -3.35
C LEU A 34 -1.40 6.01 -4.43
N ALA A 35 -2.03 7.16 -4.19
CA ALA A 35 -2.86 7.83 -5.19
C ALA A 35 -2.06 8.16 -6.47
N GLN A 36 -0.82 8.66 -6.34
CA GLN A 36 0.06 8.91 -7.49
C GLN A 36 0.42 7.62 -8.25
N LEU A 37 0.82 6.56 -7.54
CA LEU A 37 1.20 5.27 -8.16
C LEU A 37 0.04 4.64 -8.92
N THR A 38 -1.17 4.86 -8.44
CA THR A 38 -2.39 4.29 -9.00
C THR A 38 -3.13 5.25 -9.92
N ARG A 39 -2.53 6.40 -10.26
CA ARG A 39 -3.14 7.46 -11.10
C ARG A 39 -4.55 7.88 -10.62
N GLY A 40 -4.74 7.89 -9.31
CA GLY A 40 -6.02 8.22 -8.67
C GLY A 40 -7.10 7.16 -8.76
N THR A 41 -6.83 5.98 -9.36
CA THR A 41 -7.78 4.86 -9.41
C THR A 41 -8.15 4.37 -8.00
N PHE A 42 -7.17 4.33 -7.10
CA PHE A 42 -7.40 3.96 -5.70
C PHE A 42 -7.21 5.17 -4.79
N GLN A 43 -8.32 5.62 -4.20
CA GLN A 43 -8.32 6.63 -3.16
C GLN A 43 -8.57 5.95 -1.81
N VAL A 44 -7.57 5.95 -0.96
CA VAL A 44 -7.64 5.28 0.34
C VAL A 44 -8.07 6.28 1.39
N GLY A 45 -9.21 6.02 2.03
CA GLY A 45 -9.67 6.83 3.15
C GLY A 45 -8.72 6.74 4.35
N PRO A 46 -8.59 7.82 5.16
CA PRO A 46 -7.69 7.83 6.32
C PRO A 46 -7.91 6.67 7.29
N GLY A 47 -9.17 6.31 7.58
CA GLY A 47 -9.50 5.22 8.50
C GLY A 47 -8.92 3.87 8.06
N SER A 48 -9.08 3.50 6.79
CA SER A 48 -8.55 2.25 6.23
C SER A 48 -7.02 2.24 6.20
N LEU A 49 -6.42 3.39 5.87
CA LEU A 49 -4.97 3.54 5.84
C LEU A 49 -4.36 3.35 7.23
N PHE A 50 -4.82 4.10 8.23
CA PHE A 50 -4.24 4.04 9.57
C PHE A 50 -4.51 2.69 10.24
N THR A 51 -5.68 2.09 10.02
CA THR A 51 -5.95 0.71 10.48
C THR A 51 -4.95 -0.29 9.90
N SER A 52 -4.62 -0.14 8.61
CA SER A 52 -3.65 -1.02 7.94
C SER A 52 -2.22 -0.75 8.43
N LEU A 53 -1.80 0.51 8.54
CA LEU A 53 -0.49 0.88 9.10
C LEU A 53 -0.30 0.31 10.51
N HIS A 54 -1.29 0.47 11.40
CA HIS A 54 -1.25 -0.11 12.75
C HIS A 54 -1.13 -1.63 12.74
N ARG A 55 -1.93 -2.32 11.91
CA ARG A 55 -1.86 -3.78 11.78
C ARG A 55 -0.50 -4.25 11.25
N MET A 56 0.04 -3.57 10.25
CA MET A 56 1.33 -3.92 9.63
C MET A 56 2.51 -3.65 10.58
N GLU A 57 2.43 -2.60 11.38
CA GLU A 57 3.38 -2.33 12.48
C GLU A 57 3.30 -3.42 13.56
N ALA A 58 2.10 -3.82 13.99
CA ALA A 58 1.91 -4.90 14.95
C ALA A 58 2.43 -6.26 14.44
N ARG A 59 2.41 -6.48 13.12
CA ARG A 59 3.02 -7.65 12.45
C ARG A 59 4.54 -7.55 12.28
N GLY A 60 5.14 -6.43 12.70
CA GLY A 60 6.56 -6.16 12.57
C GLY A 60 7.02 -5.89 11.14
N TRP A 61 6.11 -5.70 10.18
CA TRP A 61 6.45 -5.38 8.79
C TRP A 61 6.91 -3.93 8.63
N LEU A 62 6.40 -3.05 9.50
CA LEU A 62 6.77 -1.64 9.57
C LEU A 62 7.42 -1.34 10.92
N ALA A 63 8.42 -0.46 10.89
CA ALA A 63 8.86 0.28 12.06
C ALA A 63 8.41 1.73 11.91
N SER A 64 8.23 2.43 13.03
CA SER A 64 7.83 3.82 13.02
C SER A 64 8.63 4.68 13.98
N GLU A 65 8.65 5.98 13.69
CA GLU A 65 9.26 6.99 14.52
C GLU A 65 8.49 8.30 14.40
N TRP A 66 8.45 9.08 15.48
CA TRP A 66 7.92 10.43 15.42
C TRP A 66 9.02 11.38 14.95
N SER A 67 8.76 12.12 13.89
CA SER A 67 9.68 13.13 13.36
C SER A 67 8.91 14.38 12.90
N THR A 68 9.64 15.40 12.51
CA THR A 68 9.10 16.67 12.02
C THR A 68 9.02 16.63 10.49
N THR A 69 7.88 17.02 9.93
CA THR A 69 7.71 17.17 8.47
C THR A 69 8.44 18.41 7.96
N GLU A 70 8.54 18.56 6.63
CA GLU A 70 9.16 19.73 6.00
C GLU A 70 8.45 21.04 6.41
N GLU A 71 7.16 20.97 6.70
CA GLU A 71 6.31 22.07 7.17
C GLU A 71 6.33 22.26 8.70
N GLY A 72 7.27 21.63 9.41
CA GLY A 72 7.47 21.84 10.84
C GLY A 72 6.46 21.13 11.75
N ARG A 73 5.62 20.22 11.22
CA ARG A 73 4.61 19.51 12.01
C ARG A 73 5.14 18.17 12.50
N ARG A 74 4.79 17.75 13.72
CA ARG A 74 5.11 16.39 14.18
C ARG A 74 4.21 15.37 13.49
N ALA A 75 4.82 14.36 12.88
CA ALA A 75 4.13 13.25 12.25
C ALA A 75 4.84 11.92 12.54
N LYS A 76 4.07 10.83 12.50
CA LYS A 76 4.60 9.47 12.61
C LYS A 76 5.04 9.00 11.22
N PHE A 77 6.34 8.74 11.07
CA PHE A 77 6.97 8.19 9.87
C PHE A 77 7.04 6.67 9.98
N TYR A 78 6.85 5.99 8.85
CA TYR A 78 6.89 4.54 8.74
C TYR A 78 7.99 4.14 7.76
N ARG A 79 8.67 3.03 8.05
CA ARG A 79 9.68 2.42 7.20
C ARG A 79 9.53 0.91 7.17
N LEU A 80 9.90 0.27 6.06
CA LEU A 80 9.95 -1.19 6.00
C LEU A 80 11.04 -1.74 6.92
N THR A 81 10.69 -2.79 7.64
CA THR A 81 11.65 -3.67 8.31
C THR A 81 12.19 -4.74 7.34
N ALA A 82 13.13 -5.57 7.79
CA ALA A 82 13.57 -6.73 7.02
C ALA A 82 12.43 -7.72 6.74
N SER A 83 11.56 -7.98 7.72
CA SER A 83 10.39 -8.85 7.52
C SER A 83 9.36 -8.19 6.58
N GLY A 84 9.17 -6.87 6.65
CA GLY A 84 8.33 -6.14 5.70
C GLY A 84 8.81 -6.24 4.26
N ARG A 85 10.13 -6.16 4.02
CA ARG A 85 10.71 -6.37 2.68
C ARG A 85 10.47 -7.80 2.16
N ARG A 86 10.61 -8.82 3.02
CA ARG A 86 10.29 -10.21 2.67
C ARG A 86 8.80 -10.40 2.38
N GLN A 87 7.93 -9.73 3.15
CA GLN A 87 6.49 -9.77 2.92
C GLN A 87 6.14 -9.14 1.57
N LEU A 88 6.75 -7.99 1.23
CA LEU A 88 6.54 -7.34 -0.06
C LEU A 88 6.88 -8.27 -1.23
N GLN A 89 8.00 -9.00 -1.14
CA GLN A 89 8.38 -9.96 -2.18
C GLN A 89 7.35 -11.08 -2.34
N GLN A 90 6.89 -11.68 -1.24
CA GLN A 90 5.89 -12.75 -1.23
C GLN A 90 4.55 -12.29 -1.79
N GLU A 91 4.02 -11.16 -1.31
CA GLU A 91 2.75 -10.62 -1.77
C GLU A 91 2.81 -10.18 -3.22
N THR A 92 3.95 -9.64 -3.68
CA THR A 92 4.15 -9.30 -5.10
C THR A 92 4.12 -10.55 -5.97
N ALA A 93 4.81 -11.62 -5.57
CA ALA A 93 4.81 -12.88 -6.32
C ALA A 93 3.39 -13.47 -6.40
N ARG A 94 2.71 -13.55 -5.25
CA ARG A 94 1.32 -14.03 -5.17
C ARG A 94 0.37 -13.20 -6.04
N TRP A 95 0.47 -11.88 -5.98
CA TRP A 95 -0.36 -10.98 -6.77
C TRP A 95 -0.14 -11.18 -8.28
N LYS A 96 1.11 -11.31 -8.73
CA LYS A 96 1.42 -11.57 -10.14
C LYS A 96 0.82 -12.88 -10.62
N THR A 97 0.89 -13.94 -9.83
CA THR A 97 0.27 -15.23 -10.17
C THR A 97 -1.24 -15.11 -10.32
N ILE A 98 -1.93 -14.53 -9.33
CA ILE A 98 -3.39 -14.43 -9.34
C ILE A 98 -3.87 -13.49 -10.46
N SER A 99 -3.30 -12.30 -10.55
CA SER A 99 -3.69 -11.32 -11.58
C SER A 99 -3.38 -11.81 -12.99
N GLY A 100 -2.28 -12.55 -13.18
CA GLY A 100 -1.98 -13.21 -14.44
C GLY A 100 -3.04 -14.23 -14.84
N ALA A 101 -3.44 -15.12 -13.92
CA ALA A 101 -4.47 -16.13 -14.18
C ALA A 101 -5.83 -15.50 -14.50
N VAL A 102 -6.24 -14.45 -13.77
CA VAL A 102 -7.48 -13.71 -14.03
C VAL A 102 -7.44 -13.04 -15.39
N ASN A 103 -6.35 -12.32 -15.70
CA ASN A 103 -6.20 -11.65 -17.00
C ASN A 103 -6.21 -12.65 -18.17
N GLN A 104 -5.64 -13.84 -18.00
CA GLN A 104 -5.71 -14.90 -19.01
C GLN A 104 -7.14 -15.40 -19.23
N ALA A 105 -7.89 -15.66 -18.14
CA ALA A 105 -9.28 -16.11 -18.24
C ALA A 105 -10.19 -15.06 -18.90
N LEU A 106 -9.96 -13.77 -18.62
CA LEU A 106 -10.72 -12.66 -19.20
C LEU A 106 -10.31 -12.31 -20.64
N ALA A 107 -9.16 -12.80 -21.12
CA ALA A 107 -8.70 -12.58 -22.49
C ALA A 107 -9.35 -13.53 -23.51
N LEU A 108 -10.20 -14.45 -23.07
CA LEU A 108 -10.96 -15.31 -23.96
C LEU A 108 -11.94 -14.46 -24.81
N PRO A 109 -12.03 -14.72 -26.13
CA PRO A 109 -13.02 -14.04 -26.98
C PRO A 109 -14.41 -14.18 -26.36
N GLN A 110 -15.09 -13.06 -26.16
CA GLN A 110 -16.49 -13.04 -25.80
C GLN A 110 -17.26 -13.07 -27.13
N GLU A 111 -17.92 -14.19 -27.45
CA GLU A 111 -18.85 -14.29 -28.59
C GLU A 111 -20.05 -13.36 -28.42
#